data_AF-Q8VN94-F1
#
_entry.id   AF-Q8VN94-F1
#
_cell.length_a   1.000
_cell.length_b   1.000
_cell.length_c   1.000
_cell.angle_alpha   90.00
_cell.angle_beta   90.00
_cell.angle_gamma   90.00
#
_symmetry.space_group_name_H-M   'P 1'
#
loop_
_entity.id
_entity.type
_entity.pdbx_description
1 polymer ?
#
loop_
_entity_poly.entity_id
_entity_poly.type
_entity_poly.pdbx_seq_one_letter_code
_entity_poly.pdbx_strand_id
1 'polypeptide(L)'
;GTGIGALSEIINRFSNTLGVRASYNVMATGGTPVQSGTVRELTINGVEIGTVNDVHKNDADGRLTNAINSVKDRTGVEASMDIQGRINLHSIDGRAISVHAASASGQVFGGGNFAGISGTQHAVIGRLTLTRTDARDIIVSGVNFSHVGFHSAQGVAEYTVNLRAVRGIFDANVASAAGANANGAQAETNSQGIGAGVTSLKGAMIVMDMADSARTQLDKIRSDMGSVQMELVTTINNISVTQVNVKAAESQIRDVDFAEESANFSKYNILAQSGSFAMAQ
;
A
#
# COMPACT_ATOMS: atom_id res chain seq x y z
N GLY A 1 -6.06 -23.12 -4.68
CA GLY A 1 -5.67 -22.59 -6.00
C GLY A 1 -4.16 -22.59 -6.12
N THR A 2 -3.64 -22.56 -7.35
CA THR A 2 -2.22 -22.35 -7.65
C THR A 2 -2.00 -20.94 -8.21
N GLY A 3 -0.74 -20.56 -8.48
CA GLY A 3 -0.40 -19.28 -9.10
C GLY A 3 -0.23 -18.13 -8.11
N ILE A 4 0.11 -16.96 -8.64
CA ILE A 4 0.40 -15.77 -7.83
C ILE A 4 -0.87 -15.17 -7.21
N GLY A 5 -2.05 -15.45 -7.77
CA GLY A 5 -3.33 -15.10 -7.16
C GLY A 5 -3.50 -15.73 -5.78
N ALA A 6 -3.31 -17.06 -5.69
CA ALA A 6 -3.37 -17.78 -4.43
C ALA A 6 -2.31 -17.31 -3.42
N LEU A 7 -1.09 -17.00 -3.89
CA LEU A 7 -0.04 -16.43 -3.03
C LEU A 7 -0.44 -15.05 -2.48
N SER A 8 -1.00 -14.17 -3.32
CA SER A 8 -1.43 -12.84 -2.87
C SER A 8 -2.52 -12.91 -1.81
N GLU A 9 -3.45 -13.87 -1.93
CA GLU A 9 -4.51 -14.09 -0.94
C GLU A 9 -3.92 -14.50 0.41
N ILE A 10 -2.93 -15.41 0.39
CA ILE A 10 -2.22 -15.84 1.60
C ILE A 10 -1.49 -14.65 2.24
N ILE A 11 -0.76 -13.84 1.48
CA ILE A 11 -0.07 -12.66 2.02
C ILE A 11 -1.08 -11.68 2.63
N ASN A 12 -2.17 -11.39 1.92
CA ASN A 12 -3.19 -10.46 2.38
C ASN A 12 -3.93 -10.95 3.63
N ARG A 13 -4.10 -12.27 3.81
CA ARG A 13 -4.65 -12.87 5.03
C ARG A 13 -3.82 -12.53 6.28
N PHE A 14 -2.51 -12.34 6.12
CA PHE A 14 -1.58 -11.97 7.19
C PHE A 14 -1.15 -10.49 7.13
N SER A 15 -1.82 -9.65 6.33
CA SER A 15 -1.43 -8.26 6.09
C SER A 15 -1.36 -7.40 7.37
N ASN A 16 -2.29 -7.61 8.31
CA ASN A 16 -2.31 -6.90 9.60
C ASN A 16 -1.04 -7.16 10.44
N THR A 17 -0.48 -8.37 10.35
CA THR A 17 0.75 -8.73 11.07
C THR A 17 2.00 -8.32 10.30
N LEU A 18 1.99 -8.49 8.97
CA LEU A 18 3.13 -8.18 8.11
C LEU A 18 3.31 -6.68 7.83
N GLY A 19 2.23 -5.89 7.95
CA GLY A 19 2.18 -4.51 7.45
C GLY A 19 2.37 -4.43 5.93
N VAL A 20 2.09 -5.50 5.20
CA VAL A 20 2.31 -5.61 3.75
C VAL A 20 1.03 -6.13 3.10
N ARG A 21 0.62 -5.46 2.03
CA ARG A 21 -0.43 -5.93 1.12
C ARG A 21 0.20 -6.43 -0.17
N ALA A 22 -0.42 -7.44 -0.77
CA ALA A 22 -0.02 -7.99 -2.06
C ALA A 22 -1.11 -7.77 -3.10
N SER A 23 -0.69 -7.44 -4.32
CA SER A 23 -1.53 -7.47 -5.52
C SER A 23 -0.80 -8.22 -6.62
N TYR A 24 -1.53 -8.68 -7.63
CA TYR A 24 -0.95 -9.42 -8.74
C TYR A 24 -1.50 -8.92 -10.06
N ASN A 25 -0.73 -9.14 -11.13
CA ASN A 25 -1.20 -8.98 -12.49
C ASN A 25 -0.61 -10.10 -13.35
N VAL A 26 -1.48 -11.01 -13.81
CA VAL A 26 -1.11 -12.05 -14.77
C VAL A 26 -1.67 -11.67 -16.13
N MET A 27 -0.80 -11.11 -16.97
CA MET A 27 -1.14 -10.72 -18.33
C MET A 27 0.00 -11.07 -19.28
N ALA A 28 -0.34 -11.72 -20.39
CA ALA A 28 0.55 -11.98 -21.51
C ALA A 28 0.17 -11.06 -22.67
N THR A 29 1.14 -10.32 -23.21
CA THR A 29 0.91 -9.37 -24.30
C THR A 29 1.82 -9.69 -25.49
N GLY A 30 1.26 -9.58 -26.70
CA GLY A 30 2.03 -9.67 -27.93
C GLY A 30 3.08 -8.56 -28.00
N GLY A 31 4.23 -8.82 -28.62
CA GLY A 31 5.26 -7.79 -28.82
C GLY A 31 4.87 -6.83 -29.95
N THR A 32 4.27 -7.38 -31.01
CA THR A 32 3.76 -6.66 -32.17
C THR A 32 2.27 -6.97 -32.36
N PRO A 33 1.57 -6.22 -33.23
CA PRO A 33 0.16 -6.48 -33.48
C PRO A 33 -0.08 -7.89 -34.01
N VAL A 34 -1.27 -8.43 -33.81
CA VAL A 34 -1.65 -9.75 -34.33
C VAL A 34 -1.42 -9.79 -35.84
N GLN A 35 -0.74 -10.84 -36.32
CA GLN A 35 -0.43 -11.02 -37.74
C GLN A 35 -1.51 -11.86 -38.42
N SER A 36 -1.69 -11.69 -39.73
CA SER A 36 -2.60 -12.57 -40.46
C SER A 36 -2.06 -14.00 -40.53
N GLY A 37 -2.93 -15.00 -40.39
CA GLY A 37 -2.54 -16.40 -40.52
C GLY A 37 -3.52 -17.39 -39.90
N THR A 38 -3.08 -18.65 -39.81
CA THR A 38 -3.84 -19.72 -39.14
C THR A 38 -3.14 -20.10 -37.85
N VAL A 39 -3.87 -20.18 -36.75
CA VAL A 39 -3.38 -20.75 -35.50
C VAL A 39 -3.82 -22.20 -35.41
N ARG A 40 -2.90 -23.16 -35.50
CA ARG A 40 -3.21 -24.59 -35.41
C ARG A 40 -2.99 -25.12 -33.99
N GLU A 41 -3.82 -26.07 -33.58
CA GLU A 41 -3.72 -26.80 -32.30
C GLU A 41 -3.53 -25.86 -31.09
N LEU A 42 -4.30 -24.77 -31.06
CA LEU A 42 -4.24 -23.83 -29.96
C LEU A 42 -4.75 -24.51 -28.68
N THR A 43 -3.93 -24.48 -27.65
CA THR A 43 -4.31 -24.88 -26.29
C THR A 43 -3.94 -23.78 -25.31
N ILE A 44 -4.81 -23.54 -24.33
CA ILE A 44 -4.56 -22.59 -23.24
C ILE A 44 -4.87 -23.29 -21.92
N ASN A 45 -3.91 -23.27 -20.98
CA ASN A 45 -4.01 -23.93 -19.68
C ASN A 45 -4.45 -25.40 -19.77
N GLY A 46 -4.00 -26.10 -20.83
CA GLY A 46 -4.34 -27.50 -21.11
C GLY A 46 -5.72 -27.72 -21.73
N VAL A 47 -6.51 -26.67 -21.97
CA VAL A 47 -7.79 -26.75 -22.69
C VAL A 47 -7.55 -26.55 -24.18
N GLU A 48 -8.03 -27.48 -24.99
CA GLU A 48 -7.99 -27.38 -26.45
C GLU A 48 -9.04 -26.40 -26.98
N ILE A 49 -8.56 -25.42 -27.77
CA ILE A 49 -9.37 -24.50 -28.56
C ILE A 49 -9.40 -24.99 -30.02
N GLY A 50 -8.32 -25.62 -30.49
CA GLY A 50 -8.23 -26.20 -31.82
C GLY A 50 -7.63 -25.24 -32.84
N THR A 51 -8.07 -25.36 -34.10
CA THR A 51 -7.54 -24.52 -35.20
C THR A 51 -8.41 -23.29 -35.43
N VAL A 52 -7.79 -22.11 -35.40
CA VAL A 52 -8.40 -20.83 -35.78
C VAL A 52 -7.87 -20.44 -37.15
N ASN A 53 -8.72 -20.59 -38.17
CA ASN A 53 -8.39 -20.24 -39.55
C ASN A 53 -8.58 -18.75 -39.82
N ASP A 54 -7.82 -18.24 -40.79
CA ASP A 54 -7.96 -16.89 -41.35
C ASP A 54 -8.04 -15.77 -40.29
N VAL A 55 -7.17 -15.83 -39.28
CA VAL A 55 -6.96 -14.70 -38.38
C VAL A 55 -6.46 -13.55 -39.25
N HIS A 56 -7.13 -12.41 -39.19
CA HIS A 56 -6.71 -11.21 -39.88
C HIS A 56 -5.73 -10.41 -39.02
N LYS A 57 -4.95 -9.54 -39.66
CA LYS A 57 -4.10 -8.58 -38.95
C LYS A 57 -4.94 -7.78 -37.95
N ASN A 58 -4.40 -7.60 -36.74
CA ASN A 58 -5.11 -7.00 -35.61
C ASN A 58 -6.44 -7.70 -35.32
N ASP A 59 -6.56 -9.01 -35.59
CA ASP A 59 -7.77 -9.83 -35.40
C ASP A 59 -9.07 -9.04 -35.70
N ALA A 60 -9.12 -8.41 -36.88
CA ALA A 60 -10.09 -7.36 -37.19
C ALA A 60 -11.56 -7.82 -37.18
N ASP A 61 -11.77 -9.13 -37.31
CA ASP A 61 -13.05 -9.82 -37.25
C ASP A 61 -13.32 -10.47 -35.88
N GLY A 62 -12.39 -10.33 -34.93
CA GLY A 62 -12.43 -10.88 -33.59
C GLY A 62 -12.32 -12.41 -33.52
N ARG A 63 -11.93 -13.09 -34.60
CA ARG A 63 -11.93 -14.57 -34.67
C ARG A 63 -11.06 -15.21 -33.58
N LEU A 64 -9.82 -14.76 -33.45
CA LEU A 64 -8.86 -15.29 -32.47
C LEU A 64 -9.33 -15.01 -31.05
N THR A 65 -9.75 -13.76 -30.79
CA THR A 65 -10.21 -13.32 -29.46
C THR A 65 -11.48 -14.09 -29.04
N ASN A 66 -12.44 -14.23 -29.95
CA ASN A 66 -13.68 -14.97 -29.70
C ASN A 66 -13.44 -16.48 -29.50
N ALA A 67 -12.53 -17.07 -30.29
CA ALA A 67 -12.17 -18.48 -30.12
C ALA A 67 -11.60 -18.76 -28.73
N ILE A 68 -10.69 -17.90 -28.24
CA ILE A 68 -10.13 -18.02 -26.89
C ILE A 68 -11.21 -17.79 -25.81
N ASN A 69 -12.02 -16.74 -25.97
CA ASN A 69 -13.05 -16.38 -25.00
C ASN A 69 -14.20 -17.39 -24.91
N SER A 70 -14.41 -18.21 -25.95
CA SER A 70 -15.43 -19.27 -25.93
C SER A 70 -15.18 -20.35 -24.85
N VAL A 71 -13.96 -20.47 -24.36
CA VAL A 71 -13.55 -21.42 -23.32
C VAL A 71 -13.03 -20.76 -22.05
N LYS A 72 -13.26 -19.45 -21.85
CA LYS A 72 -12.68 -18.67 -20.74
C LYS A 72 -12.99 -19.22 -19.35
N ASP A 73 -14.18 -19.80 -19.14
CA ASP A 73 -14.59 -20.35 -17.85
C ASP A 73 -13.83 -21.65 -17.52
N ARG A 74 -13.32 -22.35 -18.54
CA ARG A 74 -12.50 -23.56 -18.38
C ARG A 74 -11.02 -23.22 -18.26
N THR A 75 -10.54 -22.25 -19.04
CA THR A 75 -9.13 -21.85 -19.05
C THR A 75 -8.78 -20.92 -17.88
N GLY A 76 -9.73 -20.11 -17.40
CA GLY A 76 -9.49 -18.99 -16.48
C GLY A 76 -8.82 -17.78 -17.16
N VAL A 77 -8.84 -17.73 -18.50
CA VAL A 77 -8.12 -16.72 -19.30
C VAL A 77 -9.08 -16.00 -20.23
N GLU A 78 -9.04 -14.67 -20.19
CA GLU A 78 -9.79 -13.79 -21.09
C GLU A 78 -8.83 -13.12 -22.09
N ALA A 79 -9.20 -13.17 -23.37
CA ALA A 79 -8.51 -12.50 -24.45
C ALA A 79 -9.14 -11.13 -24.74
N SER A 80 -8.30 -10.14 -24.97
CA SER A 80 -8.68 -8.82 -25.45
C SER A 80 -7.61 -8.26 -26.38
N MET A 81 -7.92 -7.14 -27.05
CA MET A 81 -6.98 -6.43 -27.91
C MET A 81 -6.66 -5.06 -27.35
N ASP A 82 -5.40 -4.65 -27.40
CA ASP A 82 -5.06 -3.26 -27.13
C ASP A 82 -5.24 -2.34 -28.35
N ILE A 83 -5.12 -1.04 -28.10
CA ILE A 83 -5.21 0.01 -29.13
C ILE A 83 -4.11 -0.09 -30.20
N GLN A 84 -3.02 -0.83 -29.93
CA GLN A 84 -1.93 -1.05 -30.87
C GLN A 84 -2.18 -2.30 -31.74
N GLY A 85 -3.27 -3.04 -31.51
CA GLY A 85 -3.63 -4.26 -32.22
C GLY A 85 -2.93 -5.52 -31.70
N ARG A 86 -2.26 -5.43 -30.54
CA ARG A 86 -1.63 -6.58 -29.88
C ARG A 86 -2.66 -7.34 -29.08
N ILE A 87 -2.55 -8.67 -29.06
CA ILE A 87 -3.40 -9.52 -28.24
C ILE A 87 -2.91 -9.52 -26.78
N ASN A 88 -3.87 -9.43 -25.85
CA ASN A 88 -3.66 -9.53 -24.41
C ASN A 88 -4.46 -10.72 -23.89
N LEU A 89 -3.78 -11.61 -23.17
CA LEU A 89 -4.42 -12.66 -22.39
C LEU A 89 -4.29 -12.31 -20.91
N HIS A 90 -5.42 -12.16 -20.23
CA HIS A 90 -5.48 -11.87 -18.80
C HIS A 90 -6.04 -13.08 -18.05
N SER A 91 -5.36 -13.51 -16.97
CA SER A 91 -5.91 -14.54 -16.09
C SER A 91 -6.83 -13.91 -15.05
N ILE A 92 -8.07 -14.41 -15.00
CA ILE A 92 -9.13 -13.92 -14.12
C ILE A 92 -8.92 -14.39 -12.67
N ASP A 93 -8.31 -15.55 -12.50
CA ASP A 93 -8.13 -16.23 -11.22
C ASP A 93 -6.68 -16.18 -10.68
N GLY A 94 -5.79 -15.47 -11.38
CA GLY A 94 -4.39 -15.29 -10.99
C GLY A 94 -3.51 -16.54 -11.14
N ARG A 95 -3.97 -17.55 -11.90
CA ARG A 95 -3.14 -18.68 -12.34
C ARG A 95 -2.22 -18.26 -13.48
N ALA A 96 -1.13 -18.99 -13.68
CA ALA A 96 -0.27 -18.79 -14.83
C ALA A 96 -1.04 -19.07 -16.14
N ILE A 97 -0.68 -18.34 -17.21
CA ILE A 97 -1.23 -18.52 -18.54
C ILE A 97 -0.25 -19.37 -19.33
N SER A 98 -0.58 -20.65 -19.53
CA SER A 98 0.16 -21.54 -20.43
C SER A 98 -0.49 -21.51 -21.80
N VAL A 99 0.26 -21.17 -22.84
CA VAL A 99 -0.21 -21.14 -24.23
C VAL A 99 0.67 -22.04 -25.07
N HIS A 100 0.03 -22.82 -25.94
CA HIS A 100 0.72 -23.64 -26.93
C HIS A 100 -0.04 -23.63 -28.24
N ALA A 101 0.71 -23.60 -29.34
CA ALA A 101 0.19 -23.75 -30.69
C ALA A 101 1.18 -24.56 -31.56
N ALA A 102 0.66 -25.24 -32.58
CA ALA A 102 1.48 -26.08 -33.46
C ALA A 102 2.37 -25.27 -34.40
N SER A 103 3.61 -25.77 -34.62
CA SER A 103 4.56 -25.24 -35.62
C SER A 103 4.71 -23.72 -35.55
N ALA A 104 4.75 -23.00 -36.68
CA ALA A 104 4.92 -21.53 -36.73
C ALA A 104 3.65 -20.71 -36.35
N SER A 105 2.59 -21.36 -35.85
CA SER A 105 1.31 -20.69 -35.52
C SER A 105 1.45 -19.59 -34.46
N GLY A 106 2.47 -19.65 -33.61
CA GLY A 106 2.72 -18.63 -32.59
C GLY A 106 3.11 -17.26 -33.13
N GLN A 107 3.53 -17.17 -34.40
CA GLN A 107 3.85 -15.88 -35.03
C GLN A 107 2.61 -14.98 -35.18
N VAL A 108 1.40 -15.58 -35.24
CA VAL A 108 0.13 -14.84 -35.29
C VAL A 108 -0.04 -13.95 -34.04
N PHE A 109 0.48 -14.37 -32.89
CA PHE A 109 0.38 -13.62 -31.63
C PHE A 109 1.37 -12.45 -31.52
N GLY A 110 2.22 -12.22 -32.53
CA GLY A 110 3.13 -11.06 -32.56
C GLY A 110 4.31 -11.16 -31.58
N GLY A 111 4.71 -12.37 -31.16
CA GLY A 111 5.87 -12.57 -30.28
C GLY A 111 5.69 -12.00 -28.88
N GLY A 112 6.70 -11.34 -28.31
CA GLY A 112 6.65 -10.81 -26.94
C GLY A 112 6.51 -11.93 -25.90
N ASN A 113 5.48 -11.86 -25.06
CA ASN A 113 5.17 -12.97 -24.13
C ASN A 113 4.73 -14.26 -24.83
N PHE A 114 4.43 -14.21 -26.13
CA PHE A 114 4.10 -15.40 -26.92
C PHE A 114 5.30 -15.92 -27.72
N ALA A 115 6.50 -15.35 -27.53
CA ALA A 115 7.72 -15.92 -28.10
C ALA A 115 7.95 -17.33 -27.56
N GLY A 116 7.92 -18.33 -28.44
CA GLY A 116 8.15 -19.74 -28.10
C GLY A 116 6.89 -20.59 -27.86
N ILE A 117 5.67 -20.04 -27.97
CA ILE A 117 4.44 -20.85 -27.87
C ILE A 117 4.32 -21.90 -28.98
N SER A 118 5.10 -21.73 -30.04
CA SER A 118 5.28 -22.64 -31.17
C SER A 118 6.07 -23.89 -30.76
N GLY A 119 5.39 -25.02 -30.57
CA GLY A 119 6.04 -26.31 -30.35
C GLY A 119 6.65 -26.55 -28.96
N THR A 120 6.61 -25.56 -28.06
CA THR A 120 6.93 -25.74 -26.63
C THR A 120 5.80 -25.21 -25.75
N GLN A 121 5.70 -25.70 -24.52
CA GLN A 121 4.77 -25.13 -23.54
C GLN A 121 5.42 -23.87 -22.96
N HIS A 122 4.88 -22.70 -23.30
CA HIS A 122 5.29 -21.43 -22.70
C HIS A 122 4.28 -21.04 -21.61
N ALA A 123 4.76 -20.58 -20.46
CA ALA A 123 3.91 -20.18 -19.35
C ALA A 123 4.26 -18.78 -18.85
N VAL A 124 3.25 -17.93 -18.74
CA VAL A 124 3.36 -16.57 -18.19
C VAL A 124 2.82 -16.60 -16.77
N ILE A 125 3.71 -16.47 -15.78
CA ILE A 125 3.36 -16.55 -14.36
C ILE A 125 2.77 -15.23 -13.84
N GLY A 126 3.03 -14.12 -14.52
CA GLY A 126 2.62 -12.76 -14.11
C GLY A 126 3.59 -12.11 -13.13
N ARG A 127 3.16 -11.00 -12.52
CA ARG A 127 3.93 -10.24 -11.53
C ARG A 127 3.18 -10.13 -10.21
N LEU A 128 3.92 -10.31 -9.11
CA LEU A 128 3.48 -10.01 -7.75
C LEU A 128 4.01 -8.63 -7.35
N THR A 129 3.15 -7.81 -6.76
CA THR A 129 3.50 -6.49 -6.23
C THR A 129 3.20 -6.48 -4.74
N LEU A 130 4.20 -6.09 -3.96
CA LEU A 130 4.06 -5.88 -2.52
C LEU A 130 4.02 -4.39 -2.23
N THR A 131 3.12 -3.98 -1.35
CA THR A 131 2.94 -2.58 -0.97
C THR A 131 2.88 -2.47 0.54
N ARG A 132 3.66 -1.53 1.06
CA ARG A 132 3.68 -1.15 2.48
C ARG A 132 3.44 0.35 2.57
N THR A 133 2.72 0.76 3.60
CA THR A 133 2.36 2.17 3.84
C THR A 133 3.28 2.86 4.86
N ASP A 134 4.18 2.13 5.53
CA ASP A 134 5.30 2.72 6.26
C ASP A 134 6.53 2.91 5.33
N ALA A 135 7.54 3.65 5.81
CA ALA A 135 8.73 3.99 5.02
C ALA A 135 9.85 2.93 5.06
N ARG A 136 9.58 1.71 5.54
CA ARG A 136 10.58 0.64 5.67
C ARG A 136 10.54 -0.31 4.49
N ASP A 137 11.70 -0.81 4.11
CA ASP A 137 11.86 -1.77 3.04
C ASP A 137 11.16 -3.12 3.29
N ILE A 138 10.63 -3.73 2.23
CA ILE A 138 10.00 -5.05 2.26
C ILE A 138 11.06 -6.10 1.94
N ILE A 139 11.69 -6.63 2.98
CA ILE A 139 12.70 -7.68 2.81
C ILE A 139 11.99 -9.03 2.60
N VAL A 140 12.09 -9.57 1.39
CA VAL A 140 11.60 -10.90 1.06
C VAL A 140 12.74 -11.91 1.19
N SER A 141 12.53 -12.96 1.99
CA SER A 141 13.46 -14.07 2.14
C SER A 141 12.71 -15.40 2.24
N GLY A 142 13.37 -16.49 1.86
CA GLY A 142 12.79 -17.83 1.90
C GLY A 142 13.42 -18.76 0.89
N VAL A 143 12.74 -19.87 0.60
CA VAL A 143 13.12 -20.80 -0.47
C VAL A 143 12.31 -20.51 -1.73
N ASN A 144 12.88 -20.74 -2.91
CA ASN A 144 12.16 -20.72 -4.18
C ASN A 144 11.42 -19.41 -4.55
N PHE A 145 11.70 -18.28 -3.89
CA PHE A 145 11.09 -16.98 -4.22
C PHE A 145 11.44 -16.48 -5.64
N SER A 146 12.44 -17.09 -6.30
CA SER A 146 12.70 -16.93 -7.73
C SER A 146 11.53 -17.33 -8.63
N HIS A 147 10.70 -18.29 -8.22
CA HIS A 147 9.56 -18.79 -9.02
C HIS A 147 8.43 -17.75 -9.16
N VAL A 148 8.45 -16.71 -8.31
CA VAL A 148 7.48 -15.60 -8.34
C VAL A 148 8.14 -14.27 -8.73
N GLY A 149 9.35 -14.33 -9.31
CA GLY A 149 10.03 -13.18 -9.89
C GLY A 149 10.83 -12.32 -8.91
N PHE A 150 10.98 -12.71 -7.64
CA PHE A 150 11.74 -11.95 -6.63
C PHE A 150 13.25 -12.27 -6.59
N HIS A 151 13.87 -12.71 -7.69
CA HIS A 151 15.29 -13.05 -7.69
C HIS A 151 16.17 -11.96 -8.31
N SER A 152 17.41 -11.88 -7.82
CA SER A 152 18.39 -10.85 -8.18
C SER A 152 18.74 -10.78 -9.67
N ALA A 153 18.65 -11.90 -10.39
CA ALA A 153 19.02 -11.93 -11.82
C ALA A 153 18.01 -11.27 -12.77
N GLN A 154 16.79 -10.91 -12.33
CA GLN A 154 15.81 -10.18 -13.16
C GLN A 154 15.53 -8.75 -12.69
N GLY A 155 16.05 -8.34 -11.53
CA GLY A 155 15.84 -7.00 -10.98
C GLY A 155 14.40 -6.81 -10.46
N VAL A 156 14.25 -6.71 -9.15
CA VAL A 156 12.98 -6.30 -8.53
C VAL A 156 12.92 -4.77 -8.56
N ALA A 157 11.81 -4.22 -9.05
CA ALA A 157 11.61 -2.78 -9.02
C ALA A 157 11.06 -2.37 -7.66
N GLU A 158 11.82 -1.57 -6.93
CA GLU A 158 11.47 -1.05 -5.60
C GLU A 158 11.50 0.47 -5.61
N TYR A 159 10.49 1.11 -5.02
CA TYR A 159 10.40 2.56 -4.98
C TYR A 159 9.55 3.03 -3.79
N THR A 160 9.98 4.09 -3.13
CA THR A 160 9.22 4.77 -2.07
C THR A 160 8.73 6.12 -2.57
N VAL A 161 7.41 6.30 -2.62
CA VAL A 161 6.77 7.58 -3.00
C VAL A 161 6.32 8.36 -1.78
N ASN A 162 6.39 9.70 -1.83
CA ASN A 162 5.90 10.59 -0.78
C ASN A 162 4.67 11.37 -1.23
N LEU A 163 3.88 11.90 -0.29
CA LEU A 163 2.61 12.60 -0.60
C LEU A 163 2.78 13.80 -1.57
N ARG A 164 3.97 14.40 -1.63
CA ARG A 164 4.27 15.49 -2.57
C ARG A 164 4.25 15.03 -4.03
N ALA A 165 4.57 13.76 -4.29
CA ALA A 165 4.61 13.18 -5.63
C ALA A 165 3.25 13.18 -6.35
N VAL A 166 2.12 13.28 -5.61
CA VAL A 166 0.76 13.32 -6.20
C VAL A 166 0.59 14.47 -7.20
N ARG A 167 1.33 15.58 -7.03
CA ARG A 167 1.26 16.74 -7.94
C ARG A 167 2.09 16.56 -9.21
N GLY A 168 2.97 15.56 -9.25
CA GLY A 168 3.85 15.27 -10.38
C GLY A 168 3.41 14.02 -11.14
N ILE A 169 4.12 13.74 -12.23
CA ILE A 169 3.97 12.49 -12.98
C ILE A 169 4.62 11.36 -12.18
N PHE A 170 3.93 10.23 -12.07
CA PHE A 170 4.55 8.98 -11.63
C PHE A 170 5.34 8.38 -12.78
N ASP A 171 6.68 8.43 -12.67
CA ASP A 171 7.61 8.00 -13.71
C ASP A 171 7.58 6.46 -13.96
N ALA A 172 8.40 6.01 -14.90
CA ALA A 172 8.49 4.59 -15.26
C ALA A 172 8.96 3.69 -14.10
N ASN A 173 9.76 4.22 -13.17
CA ASN A 173 10.24 3.46 -12.00
C ASN A 173 9.10 3.24 -11.01
N VAL A 174 8.35 4.30 -10.70
CA VAL A 174 7.14 4.21 -9.87
C VAL A 174 6.12 3.29 -10.53
N ALA A 175 5.91 3.41 -11.84
CA ALA A 175 5.00 2.54 -12.59
C ALA A 175 5.39 1.06 -12.49
N SER A 176 6.68 0.74 -12.63
CA SER A 176 7.19 -0.63 -12.54
C SER A 176 7.07 -1.20 -11.12
N ALA A 177 7.48 -0.43 -10.11
CA ALA A 177 7.45 -0.85 -8.70
C ALA A 177 6.02 -0.98 -8.17
N ALA A 178 5.12 -0.08 -8.57
CA ALA A 178 3.72 -0.14 -8.19
C ALA A 178 2.97 -1.30 -8.86
N GLY A 179 3.51 -1.94 -9.89
CA GLY A 179 2.82 -3.01 -10.63
C GLY A 179 1.88 -2.52 -11.73
N ALA A 180 2.13 -1.33 -12.30
CA ALA A 180 1.44 -0.86 -13.51
C ALA A 180 1.83 -1.68 -14.75
N ASN A 181 3.04 -2.23 -14.74
CA ASN A 181 3.59 -3.01 -15.85
C ASN A 181 3.40 -4.50 -15.54
N ALA A 182 2.52 -5.19 -16.27
CA ALA A 182 2.39 -6.64 -16.14
C ALA A 182 3.54 -7.41 -16.81
N ASN A 183 4.07 -6.85 -17.90
CA ASN A 183 5.12 -7.43 -18.73
C ASN A 183 5.90 -6.31 -19.47
N GLY A 184 6.89 -6.68 -20.28
CA GLY A 184 7.74 -5.73 -21.01
C GLY A 184 6.98 -4.86 -22.02
N ALA A 185 6.00 -5.44 -22.72
CA ALA A 185 5.17 -4.71 -23.69
C ALA A 185 4.35 -3.58 -23.03
N GLN A 186 3.87 -3.80 -21.80
CA GLN A 186 3.20 -2.76 -21.00
C GLN A 186 4.18 -1.73 -20.43
N ALA A 187 5.41 -2.15 -20.10
CA ALA A 187 6.45 -1.24 -19.63
C ALA A 187 6.88 -0.24 -20.72
N GLU A 188 6.91 -0.65 -21.99
CA GLU A 188 7.16 0.24 -23.13
C GLU A 188 6.08 1.32 -23.26
N THR A 189 4.80 0.94 -23.14
CA THR A 189 3.67 1.89 -23.12
C THR A 189 3.78 2.90 -21.98
N ASN A 190 4.28 2.46 -20.82
CA ASN A 190 4.44 3.29 -19.62
C ASN A 190 5.85 3.92 -19.50
N SER A 191 6.64 3.97 -20.57
CA SER A 191 8.01 4.50 -20.55
C SER A 191 8.10 5.97 -20.14
N GLN A 192 7.04 6.76 -20.36
CA GLN A 192 6.90 8.15 -19.92
C GLN A 192 6.18 8.30 -18.57
N GLY A 193 5.92 7.19 -17.87
CA GLY A 193 5.12 7.15 -16.65
C GLY A 193 3.63 6.93 -16.89
N ILE A 194 2.85 6.97 -15.81
CA ILE A 194 1.41 6.63 -15.78
C ILE A 194 0.51 7.85 -15.53
N GLY A 195 0.99 9.04 -15.89
CA GLY A 195 0.31 10.32 -15.65
C GLY A 195 0.50 10.86 -14.23
N ALA A 196 -0.15 11.98 -13.94
CA ALA A 196 -0.01 12.70 -12.68
C ALA A 196 -1.16 12.39 -11.71
N GLY A 197 -0.82 12.09 -10.45
CA GLY A 197 -1.80 11.85 -9.39
C GLY A 197 -2.82 10.76 -9.76
N VAL A 198 -4.09 11.14 -9.88
CA VAL A 198 -5.24 10.22 -10.05
C VAL A 198 -5.73 10.08 -11.49
N THR A 199 -4.97 10.55 -12.49
CA THR A 199 -5.42 10.54 -13.90
C THR A 199 -5.40 9.16 -14.55
N SER A 200 -4.81 8.15 -13.90
CA SER A 200 -4.83 6.76 -14.32
C SER A 200 -5.33 5.86 -13.20
N LEU A 201 -5.87 4.69 -13.54
CA LEU A 201 -6.33 3.70 -12.56
C LEU A 201 -5.23 3.38 -11.55
N LYS A 202 -4.01 3.14 -12.04
CA LYS A 202 -2.90 2.78 -11.16
C LYS A 202 -2.38 3.96 -10.36
N GLY A 203 -2.34 5.16 -10.94
CA GLY A 203 -2.03 6.39 -10.21
C GLY A 203 -3.01 6.62 -9.06
N ALA A 204 -4.31 6.42 -9.27
CA ALA A 204 -5.32 6.53 -8.24
C ALA A 204 -5.11 5.53 -7.08
N MET A 205 -4.76 4.28 -7.38
CA MET A 205 -4.43 3.27 -6.35
C MET A 205 -3.20 3.69 -5.52
N ILE A 206 -2.14 4.19 -6.17
CA ILE A 206 -0.95 4.69 -5.48
C ILE A 206 -1.33 5.85 -4.55
N VAL A 207 -2.14 6.80 -5.02
CA VAL A 207 -2.60 7.94 -4.22
C VAL A 207 -3.43 7.49 -3.01
N MET A 208 -4.26 6.45 -3.15
CA MET A 208 -5.01 5.89 -2.02
C MET A 208 -4.06 5.36 -0.94
N ASP A 209 -3.03 4.60 -1.32
CA ASP A 209 -2.06 4.06 -0.37
C ASP A 209 -1.23 5.17 0.31
N MET A 210 -0.92 6.23 -0.44
CA MET A 210 -0.22 7.41 0.10
C MET A 210 -1.09 8.19 1.08
N ALA A 211 -2.39 8.34 0.79
CA ALA A 211 -3.34 8.99 1.68
C ALA A 211 -3.53 8.19 2.98
N ASP A 212 -3.58 6.86 2.89
CA ASP A 212 -3.67 5.97 4.05
C ASP A 212 -2.41 6.04 4.93
N SER A 213 -1.23 6.07 4.30
CA SER A 213 0.04 6.32 5.00
C SER A 213 0.04 7.67 5.73
N ALA A 214 -0.35 8.75 5.04
CA ALA A 214 -0.40 10.09 5.61
C ALA A 214 -1.41 10.18 6.77
N ARG A 215 -2.57 9.52 6.64
CA ARG A 215 -3.57 9.43 7.70
C ARG A 215 -3.00 8.74 8.93
N THR A 216 -2.37 7.58 8.77
CA THR A 216 -1.75 6.83 9.88
C THR A 216 -0.67 7.65 10.58
N GLN A 217 0.14 8.41 9.84
CA GLN A 217 1.14 9.32 10.41
C GLN A 217 0.50 10.45 11.24
N LEU A 218 -0.58 11.07 10.75
CA LEU A 218 -1.32 12.09 11.50
C LEU A 218 -1.99 11.53 12.75
N ASP A 219 -2.56 10.32 12.67
CA ASP A 219 -3.18 9.65 13.81
C ASP A 219 -2.15 9.35 14.90
N LYS A 220 -0.92 8.97 14.52
CA LYS A 220 0.19 8.82 15.48
C LYS A 220 0.55 10.14 16.16
N ILE A 221 0.73 11.22 15.40
CA ILE A 221 1.02 12.55 15.97
C ILE A 221 -0.09 12.99 16.93
N ARG A 222 -1.36 12.78 16.56
CA ARG A 222 -2.53 13.08 17.41
C ARG A 222 -2.54 12.26 18.69
N SER A 223 -2.17 10.98 18.61
CA SER A 223 -2.04 10.12 19.78
C SER A 223 -0.95 10.62 20.73
N ASP A 224 0.21 11.01 20.19
CA ASP A 224 1.32 11.54 20.98
C ASP A 224 0.98 12.90 21.62
N MET A 225 0.25 13.77 20.92
CA MET A 225 -0.26 15.00 21.52
C MET A 225 -1.29 14.73 22.62
N GLY A 226 -2.17 13.73 22.43
CA GLY A 226 -3.16 13.32 23.42
C GLY A 226 -2.54 12.76 24.68
N SER A 227 -1.47 11.96 24.57
CA SER A 227 -0.75 11.43 25.75
C SER A 227 -0.09 12.54 26.55
N VAL A 228 0.60 13.48 25.89
CA VAL A 228 1.19 14.67 26.53
C VAL A 228 0.12 15.54 27.19
N GLN A 229 -1.04 15.71 26.55
CA GLN A 229 -2.16 16.44 27.15
C GLN A 229 -2.68 15.77 28.43
N MET A 230 -2.81 14.44 28.45
CA MET A 230 -3.23 13.70 29.66
C MET A 230 -2.20 13.83 30.79
N GLU A 231 -0.91 13.79 30.47
CA GLU A 231 0.17 14.01 31.43
C GLU A 231 0.14 15.42 32.01
N LEU A 232 -0.05 16.45 31.17
CA LEU A 232 -0.16 17.85 31.59
C LEU A 232 -1.37 18.08 32.50
N VAL A 233 -2.55 17.55 32.15
CA VAL A 233 -3.76 17.69 32.98
C VAL A 233 -3.55 17.02 34.34
N THR A 234 -2.95 15.82 34.36
CA THR A 234 -2.65 15.10 35.61
C THR A 234 -1.66 15.88 36.47
N THR A 235 -0.63 16.44 35.85
CA THR A 235 0.40 17.25 36.52
C THR A 235 -0.20 18.54 37.09
N ILE A 236 -1.03 19.24 36.32
CA ILE A 236 -1.73 20.46 36.78
C ILE A 236 -2.60 20.15 37.99
N ASN A 237 -3.43 19.10 37.93
CA ASN A 237 -4.29 18.72 39.04
C ASN A 237 -3.48 18.41 40.32
N ASN A 238 -2.36 17.70 40.18
CA ASN A 238 -1.48 17.36 41.30
C ASN A 238 -0.78 18.61 41.88
N ILE A 239 -0.31 19.52 41.01
CA ILE A 239 0.27 20.80 41.42
C ILE A 239 -0.78 21.68 42.13
N SER A 240 -2.02 21.76 41.65
CA SER A 240 -3.07 22.55 42.29
C SER A 240 -3.38 22.07 43.71
N VAL A 241 -3.49 20.75 43.93
CA VAL A 241 -3.69 20.19 45.28
C VAL A 241 -2.47 20.45 46.16
N THR A 242 -1.26 20.26 45.62
CA THR A 242 -0.01 20.54 46.34
C THR A 242 0.10 22.01 46.71
N GLN A 243 -0.28 22.93 45.82
CA GLN A 243 -0.25 24.37 46.07
C GLN A 243 -1.19 24.77 47.21
N VAL A 244 -2.41 24.22 47.25
CA VAL A 244 -3.36 24.46 48.36
C VAL A 244 -2.79 23.95 49.68
N ASN A 245 -2.22 22.74 49.68
CA ASN A 245 -1.63 22.15 50.89
C ASN A 245 -0.39 22.93 51.37
N VAL A 246 0.50 23.34 50.46
CA VAL A 246 1.68 24.14 50.78
C VAL A 246 1.29 25.51 51.32
N LYS A 247 0.29 26.17 50.71
CA LYS A 247 -0.19 27.48 51.18
C LYS A 247 -0.84 27.38 52.56
N ALA A 248 -1.60 26.31 52.83
CA ALA A 248 -2.15 26.06 54.16
C ALA A 248 -1.05 25.79 55.21
N ALA A 249 -0.03 25.01 54.84
CA ALA A 249 1.13 24.78 55.71
C ALA A 249 1.95 26.06 55.96
N GLU A 250 2.10 26.94 54.96
CA GLU A 250 2.73 28.25 55.12
C GLU A 250 1.91 29.15 56.06
N SER A 251 0.59 29.22 55.87
CA SER A 251 -0.33 29.97 56.73
C SER A 251 -0.23 29.54 58.19
N GLN A 252 -0.16 28.23 58.47
CA GLN A 252 0.03 27.71 59.84
C GLN A 252 1.34 28.18 60.51
N ILE A 253 2.40 28.44 59.74
CA ILE A 253 3.71 28.86 60.27
C ILE A 253 3.80 30.39 60.37
N ARG A 254 3.21 31.10 59.41
CA ARG A 254 3.43 32.53 59.22
C ARG A 254 2.29 33.41 59.72
N ASP A 255 1.05 32.93 59.63
CA ASP A 255 -0.11 33.71 60.03
C ASP A 255 -0.30 33.60 61.55
N VAL A 256 -0.56 34.75 62.18
CA VAL A 256 -0.85 34.81 63.62
C VAL A 256 -2.33 34.52 63.86
N ASP A 257 -2.64 33.76 64.90
CA ASP A 257 -4.03 33.59 65.33
C ASP A 257 -4.52 34.91 65.94
N PHE A 258 -5.39 35.61 65.21
CA PHE A 258 -5.92 36.91 65.63
C PHE A 258 -6.67 36.84 66.96
N ALA A 259 -7.28 35.70 67.29
CA ALA A 259 -7.99 35.54 68.56
C ALA A 259 -7.00 35.52 69.74
N GLU A 260 -5.89 34.78 69.60
CA GLU A 260 -4.84 34.72 70.62
C GLU A 260 -4.07 36.04 70.72
N GLU A 261 -3.68 36.63 69.58
CA GLU A 261 -2.94 37.90 69.56
C GLU A 261 -3.80 39.06 70.09
N SER A 262 -5.11 39.10 69.79
CA SER A 262 -6.02 40.11 70.34
C SER A 262 -6.23 39.98 71.85
N ALA A 263 -6.27 38.74 72.36
CA ALA A 263 -6.34 38.49 73.80
C ALA A 263 -5.04 38.93 74.50
N ASN A 264 -3.88 38.61 73.92
CA ASN A 264 -2.58 39.05 74.42
C ASN A 264 -2.44 40.57 74.35
N PHE A 265 -2.78 41.22 73.24
CA PHE A 265 -2.77 42.66 73.09
C PHE A 265 -3.69 43.34 74.11
N SER A 266 -4.91 42.83 74.33
CA SER A 266 -5.83 43.35 75.35
C SER A 266 -5.26 43.20 76.75
N LYS A 267 -4.67 42.03 77.07
CA LYS A 267 -3.98 41.78 78.34
C LYS A 267 -2.82 42.75 78.55
N TYR A 268 -1.97 42.97 77.55
CA TYR A 268 -0.85 43.91 77.63
C TYR A 268 -1.30 45.37 77.76
N ASN A 269 -2.39 45.78 77.09
CA ASN A 269 -2.96 47.11 77.28
C ASN A 269 -3.51 47.31 78.71
N ILE A 270 -4.24 46.33 79.24
CA ILE A 270 -4.72 46.38 80.63
C ILE A 270 -3.53 46.42 81.61
N LEU A 271 -2.46 45.65 81.35
CA LEU A 271 -1.24 45.66 82.15
C LEU A 271 -0.51 46.99 82.08
N ALA A 272 -0.37 47.60 80.90
CA ALA A 272 0.26 48.90 80.72
C ALA A 272 -0.53 50.02 81.42
N GLN A 273 -1.87 49.98 81.33
CA GLN A 273 -2.75 50.93 82.02
C GLN A 273 -2.68 50.75 83.54
N SER A 274 -2.65 49.50 84.03
CA SER A 274 -2.48 49.19 85.45
C SER A 274 -1.10 49.59 85.98
N GLY A 275 -0.03 49.37 85.21
CA GLY A 275 1.33 49.78 85.56
C GLY A 275 1.50 51.30 85.59
N SER A 276 0.88 52.01 84.64
CA SER A 276 0.82 53.48 84.68
C SER A 276 0.04 54.00 85.88
N PHE A 277 -1.06 53.33 86.28
CA PHE A 277 -1.82 53.69 87.47
C PHE A 277 -1.01 53.45 88.75
N ALA A 278 -0.24 52.36 88.80
CA ALA A 278 0.67 52.04 89.90
C ALA A 278 1.91 52.95 89.97
N MET A 279 2.35 53.53 88.84
CA MET A 279 3.45 54.51 88.82
C MET A 279 2.99 55.96 89.11
N ALA A 280 1.71 56.27 88.88
CA ALA A 280 1.13 57.59 89.12
C ALA A 280 0.60 57.79 90.54
N GLN A 281 0.52 56.71 91.33
CA GLN A 281 0.10 56.67 92.73
C GLN A 281 1.32 56.65 93.65
#